data_AF-A0A7T7F9A7-F1
#
_entry.id   AF-A0A7T7F9A7-F1
#
_cell.length_a   1.000
_cell.length_b   1.000
_cell.length_c   1.000
_cell.angle_alpha   90.00
_cell.angle_beta   90.00
_cell.angle_gamma   90.00
#
_symmetry.space_group_name_H-M   'P 1'
#
loop_
_entity.id
_entity.type
_entity.pdbx_description
1 polymer ?
#
loop_
_entity_poly.entity_id
_entity_poly.type
_entity_poly.pdbx_seq_one_letter_code
_entity_poly.pdbx_strand_id
1 'polypeptide(L)'
;MTVDPHSPSGDERHALLSSIVSSSDDAIVSKTLAGIITSWNPAAQKLFGHTEEEAIGRHISLIIPKDRMHEEEFIISKVSSGQKVDHFETIRVNKSGEQIHISVTVSPIFDSNGKIIGASKIARDISIRKQLEAELEKIHKQLQKELEVSKQLQRQKDDFIGMVSHELKTPLTSINALIQVANKKLQNSEDPFLAQAMGKAAVQVRKMSAMINGFLNVSRLEVGKIILEKSAFDIRGLIADIIDEIKLTATSHEIIFAGGEPCKVVADEEKIGSVITNLVNNAVKYSPKAHNVEVNCTEEGSNVIVSVKDQGIGIPAEDVNHVFDRYYRVENTDTKNISGFGIGLYLSAEIIREHGGKIWVESVKGQGSTFYFSLPLE
;
A
#
# COMPACT_ATOMS: atom_id res chain seq x y z
N MET A 1 -1.43 -61.44 -3.60
CA MET A 1 -0.95 -60.44 -4.57
C MET A 1 -0.73 -61.16 -5.88
N THR A 2 -1.71 -61.06 -6.79
CA THR A 2 -1.65 -61.60 -8.15
C THR A 2 -0.72 -60.71 -8.98
N VAL A 3 0.43 -61.24 -9.37
CA VAL A 3 1.34 -60.60 -10.33
C VAL A 3 0.64 -60.63 -11.69
N ASP A 4 0.56 -59.47 -12.33
CA ASP A 4 -0.08 -59.28 -13.64
C ASP A 4 0.59 -60.19 -14.71
N PRO A 5 -0.14 -61.01 -15.49
CA PRO A 5 0.47 -62.02 -16.38
C PRO A 5 1.09 -61.44 -17.67
N HIS A 6 1.08 -60.12 -17.85
CA HIS A 6 1.63 -59.44 -19.02
C HIS A 6 2.88 -58.64 -18.67
N SER A 7 3.93 -59.35 -18.21
CA SER A 7 5.27 -58.78 -18.28
C SER A 7 5.69 -58.72 -19.75
N PRO A 8 5.96 -57.52 -20.31
CA PRO A 8 6.30 -57.39 -21.71
C PRO A 8 7.54 -58.23 -22.05
N SER A 9 7.52 -58.89 -23.20
CA SER A 9 8.68 -59.56 -23.76
C SER A 9 9.87 -58.59 -23.92
N GLY A 10 11.08 -59.11 -24.09
CA GLY A 10 12.29 -58.27 -24.25
C GLY A 10 12.14 -57.23 -25.37
N ASP A 11 11.51 -57.62 -26.48
CA ASP A 11 11.27 -56.75 -27.63
C ASP A 11 10.18 -55.71 -27.36
N GLU A 12 9.10 -56.07 -26.68
CA GLU A 12 8.05 -55.13 -26.26
C GLU A 12 8.58 -54.10 -25.25
N ARG A 13 9.45 -54.52 -24.33
CA ARG A 13 10.10 -53.62 -23.37
C ARG A 13 11.05 -52.65 -24.05
N HIS A 14 11.78 -53.11 -25.06
CA HIS A 14 12.68 -52.26 -25.85
C HIS A 14 11.89 -51.23 -26.68
N ALA A 15 10.82 -51.66 -27.35
CA ALA A 15 9.93 -50.76 -28.10
C ALA A 15 9.28 -49.70 -27.20
N LEU A 16 8.85 -50.09 -26.00
CA LEU A 16 8.29 -49.16 -25.00
C LEU A 16 9.32 -48.11 -24.56
N LEU A 17 10.54 -48.52 -24.21
CA LEU A 17 11.60 -47.58 -23.78
C LEU A 17 12.00 -46.62 -24.91
N SER A 18 12.10 -47.10 -26.15
CA SER A 18 12.35 -46.25 -27.31
C SER A 18 11.22 -45.24 -27.54
N SER A 19 9.95 -45.66 -27.38
CA SER A 19 8.80 -44.74 -27.48
C SER A 19 8.84 -43.64 -26.43
N ILE A 20 9.19 -43.97 -25.18
CA ILE A 20 9.35 -42.99 -24.09
C ILE A 20 10.46 -41.98 -24.41
N VAL A 21 11.61 -42.45 -24.92
CA VAL A 21 12.73 -41.57 -25.29
C VAL A 21 12.38 -40.68 -26.49
N SER A 22 11.69 -41.22 -27.48
CA SER A 22 11.31 -40.50 -28.70
C SER A 22 10.19 -39.48 -28.49
N SER A 23 9.32 -39.70 -27.51
CA SER A 23 8.23 -38.79 -27.15
C SER A 23 8.62 -37.73 -26.11
N SER A 24 9.85 -37.77 -25.59
CA SER A 24 10.35 -36.78 -24.63
C SER A 24 10.53 -35.41 -25.29
N ASP A 25 10.10 -34.36 -24.60
CA ASP A 25 10.40 -32.97 -24.99
C ASP A 25 11.83 -32.54 -24.64
N ASP A 26 12.49 -33.25 -23.72
CA ASP A 26 13.89 -33.00 -23.37
C ASP A 26 14.82 -33.74 -24.34
N ALA A 27 15.96 -33.13 -24.67
CA ALA A 27 16.96 -33.73 -25.52
C ALA A 27 17.69 -34.85 -24.77
N ILE A 28 17.58 -36.08 -25.27
CA ILE A 28 18.22 -37.27 -24.69
C ILE A 28 19.31 -37.76 -25.64
N VAL A 29 20.55 -37.78 -25.13
CA VAL A 29 21.75 -38.13 -25.88
C VAL A 29 22.58 -39.13 -25.09
N SER A 30 22.99 -40.23 -25.70
CA SER A 30 23.99 -41.13 -25.10
C SER A 30 25.32 -41.01 -25.83
N LYS A 31 26.42 -41.27 -25.10
CA LYS A 31 27.77 -41.28 -25.66
C LYS A 31 28.68 -42.27 -24.92
N THR A 32 29.75 -42.68 -25.57
CA THR A 32 30.85 -43.41 -24.93
C THR A 32 31.63 -42.51 -23.98
N LEU A 33 32.49 -43.10 -23.12
CA LEU A 33 33.42 -42.33 -22.27
C LEU A 33 34.44 -41.51 -23.08
N ALA A 34 34.68 -41.85 -24.35
CA ALA A 34 35.50 -41.07 -25.27
C ALA A 34 34.71 -39.93 -25.95
N GLY A 35 33.49 -39.66 -25.52
CA GLY A 35 32.67 -38.56 -26.01
C GLY A 35 31.97 -38.83 -27.35
N ILE A 36 32.01 -40.05 -27.88
CA ILE A 36 31.37 -40.40 -29.16
C ILE A 36 29.87 -40.66 -28.97
N ILE A 37 29.03 -39.93 -29.69
CA ILE A 37 27.56 -40.02 -29.60
C ILE A 37 27.08 -41.39 -30.10
N THR A 38 26.23 -42.03 -29.31
CA THR A 38 25.66 -43.36 -29.58
C THR A 38 24.14 -43.35 -29.76
N SER A 39 23.44 -42.32 -29.29
CA SER A 39 22.01 -42.14 -29.56
C SER A 39 21.64 -40.67 -29.56
N TRP A 40 20.61 -40.31 -30.33
CA TRP A 40 20.18 -38.94 -30.51
C TRP A 40 18.66 -38.87 -30.73
N ASN A 41 17.89 -38.49 -29.71
CA ASN A 41 16.43 -38.49 -29.83
C ASN A 41 15.89 -37.31 -30.67
N PRO A 42 14.61 -37.35 -31.09
CA PRO A 42 13.99 -36.28 -31.87
C PRO A 42 14.07 -34.89 -31.22
N ALA A 43 13.95 -34.79 -29.89
CA ALA A 43 14.10 -33.52 -29.18
C ALA A 43 15.53 -32.96 -29.26
N ALA A 44 16.56 -33.81 -29.23
CA ALA A 44 17.95 -33.39 -29.47
C ALA A 44 18.13 -32.83 -30.89
N GLN A 45 17.51 -33.45 -31.89
CA GLN A 45 17.50 -32.93 -33.26
C GLN A 45 16.80 -31.58 -33.36
N LYS A 46 15.64 -31.42 -32.72
CA LYS A 46 14.92 -30.14 -32.66
C LYS A 46 15.73 -29.05 -31.97
N LEU A 47 16.38 -29.37 -30.85
CA LEU A 47 17.12 -28.41 -30.03
C LEU A 47 18.44 -27.98 -30.67
N PHE A 48 19.23 -28.92 -31.17
CA PHE A 48 20.59 -28.64 -31.68
C PHE A 48 20.67 -28.59 -33.21
N GLY A 49 19.62 -28.95 -33.94
CA GLY A 49 19.54 -28.84 -35.41
C GLY A 49 20.33 -29.89 -36.20
N HIS A 50 20.96 -30.85 -35.53
CA HIS A 50 21.65 -31.99 -36.16
C HIS A 50 20.71 -33.19 -36.24
N THR A 51 20.67 -33.86 -37.39
CA THR A 51 19.93 -35.12 -37.49
C THR A 51 20.62 -36.23 -36.71
N GLU A 52 19.90 -37.29 -36.39
CA GLU A 52 20.49 -38.47 -35.73
C GLU A 52 21.66 -39.04 -36.54
N GLU A 53 21.53 -39.13 -37.87
CA GLU A 53 22.56 -39.64 -38.77
C GLU A 53 23.80 -38.73 -38.82
N GLU A 54 23.60 -37.41 -38.66
CA GLU A 54 24.71 -36.46 -38.60
C GLU A 54 25.42 -36.50 -37.24
N ALA A 55 24.70 -36.81 -36.17
CA ALA A 55 25.19 -36.75 -34.79
C ALA A 55 25.86 -38.06 -34.34
N ILE A 56 25.26 -39.22 -34.63
CA ILE A 56 25.80 -40.52 -34.21
C ILE A 56 27.19 -40.75 -34.80
N GLY A 57 28.10 -41.27 -33.97
CA GLY A 57 29.49 -41.52 -34.33
C GLY A 57 30.38 -40.27 -34.32
N ARG A 58 29.83 -39.06 -34.17
CA ARG A 58 30.62 -37.84 -33.95
C ARG A 58 30.90 -37.62 -32.47
N HIS A 59 31.92 -36.80 -32.20
CA HIS A 59 32.25 -36.38 -30.85
C HIS A 59 31.26 -35.32 -30.34
N ILE A 60 30.86 -35.41 -29.06
CA ILE A 60 29.87 -34.54 -28.40
C ILE A 60 30.23 -33.06 -28.43
N SER A 61 31.51 -32.73 -28.66
CA SER A 61 31.99 -31.36 -28.89
C SER A 61 31.29 -30.63 -30.03
N LEU A 62 30.58 -31.36 -30.91
CA LEU A 62 29.69 -30.80 -31.95
C LEU A 62 28.76 -29.70 -31.42
N ILE A 63 28.24 -29.84 -30.20
CA ILE A 63 27.29 -28.90 -29.58
C ILE A 63 27.91 -28.05 -28.46
N ILE A 64 29.24 -28.06 -28.32
CA ILE A 64 29.93 -27.40 -27.20
C ILE A 64 30.69 -26.18 -27.72
N PRO A 65 30.44 -24.98 -27.16
CA PRO A 65 31.24 -23.80 -27.44
C PRO A 65 32.72 -24.05 -27.12
N LYS A 66 33.63 -23.52 -27.95
CA LYS A 66 35.08 -23.76 -27.81
C LYS A 66 35.63 -23.34 -26.44
N ASP A 67 35.10 -22.26 -25.87
CA ASP A 67 35.44 -21.72 -24.56
C ASP A 67 34.91 -22.57 -23.39
N ARG A 68 33.98 -23.48 -23.65
CA ARG A 68 33.31 -24.33 -22.63
C ARG A 68 33.69 -25.80 -22.70
N MET A 69 34.72 -26.15 -23.48
CA MET A 69 35.19 -27.54 -23.62
C MET A 69 35.62 -28.17 -22.29
N HIS A 70 36.17 -27.37 -21.37
CA HIS A 70 36.56 -27.82 -20.03
C HIS A 70 35.40 -28.37 -19.19
N GLU A 71 34.17 -27.93 -19.44
CA GLU A 71 32.98 -28.44 -18.73
C GLU A 71 32.72 -29.92 -19.07
N GLU A 72 33.04 -30.33 -20.30
CA GLU A 72 32.89 -31.70 -20.74
C GLU A 72 33.91 -32.63 -20.05
N GLU A 73 35.14 -32.17 -19.87
CA GLU A 73 36.17 -32.88 -19.12
C GLU A 73 35.74 -33.09 -17.66
N PHE A 74 35.17 -32.05 -17.04
CA PHE A 74 34.60 -32.13 -15.70
C PHE A 74 33.46 -33.16 -15.63
N ILE A 75 32.50 -33.11 -16.55
CA ILE A 75 31.36 -34.04 -16.60
C ILE A 75 31.84 -35.49 -16.75
N ILE A 76 32.76 -35.74 -17.68
CA ILE A 76 33.30 -37.09 -17.91
C ILE A 76 34.05 -37.60 -16.68
N SER A 77 34.84 -36.76 -16.01
CA SER A 77 35.54 -37.16 -14.79
C SER A 77 34.57 -37.66 -13.70
N LYS A 78 33.44 -36.97 -13.52
CA LYS A 78 32.38 -37.35 -12.58
C LYS A 78 31.71 -38.65 -12.99
N VAL A 79 31.27 -38.74 -14.24
CA VAL A 79 30.56 -39.92 -14.76
C VAL A 79 31.44 -41.16 -14.74
N SER A 80 32.72 -41.04 -15.06
CA SER A 80 33.70 -42.14 -15.02
C SER A 80 33.93 -42.69 -13.61
N SER A 81 33.68 -41.87 -12.57
CA SER A 81 33.70 -42.29 -11.17
C SER A 81 32.37 -42.85 -10.67
N GLY A 82 31.38 -43.03 -11.56
CA GLY A 82 30.03 -43.49 -11.22
C GLY A 82 29.12 -42.40 -10.64
N GLN A 83 29.57 -41.14 -10.61
CA GLN A 83 28.79 -40.03 -10.09
C GLN A 83 27.90 -39.43 -11.18
N LYS A 84 26.66 -39.12 -10.81
CA LYS A 84 25.72 -38.34 -11.63
C LYS A 84 26.03 -36.85 -11.49
N VAL A 85 25.92 -36.10 -12.58
CA VAL A 85 25.88 -34.62 -12.59
C VAL A 85 24.41 -34.21 -12.72
N ASP A 86 23.91 -33.41 -11.79
CA ASP A 86 22.49 -33.04 -11.73
C ASP A 86 22.31 -31.54 -12.02
N HIS A 87 21.34 -31.21 -12.88
CA HIS A 87 20.90 -29.83 -13.17
C HIS A 87 22.03 -28.82 -13.47
N PHE A 88 23.07 -29.23 -14.18
CA PHE A 88 24.18 -28.34 -14.52
C PHE A 88 23.75 -27.35 -15.61
N GLU A 89 23.65 -26.07 -15.27
CA GLU A 89 23.29 -25.02 -16.23
C GLU A 89 24.49 -24.59 -17.06
N THR A 90 24.37 -24.65 -18.39
CA THR A 90 25.44 -24.28 -19.32
C THR A 90 24.88 -23.77 -20.64
N ILE A 91 25.77 -23.36 -21.55
CA ILE A 91 25.47 -22.94 -22.91
C ILE A 91 25.98 -24.01 -23.88
N ARG A 92 25.13 -24.35 -24.85
CA ARG A 92 25.48 -25.17 -26.02
C ARG A 92 25.30 -24.38 -27.29
N VAL A 93 25.79 -24.91 -28.40
CA VAL A 93 25.56 -24.35 -29.74
C VAL A 93 24.75 -25.31 -30.57
N ASN A 94 23.84 -24.79 -31.38
CA ASN A 94 23.17 -25.56 -32.44
C ASN A 94 23.98 -25.52 -33.74
N LYS A 95 23.52 -26.25 -34.75
CA LYS A 95 24.11 -26.33 -36.09
C LYS A 95 24.29 -24.97 -36.77
N SER A 96 23.44 -24.00 -36.45
CA SER A 96 23.52 -22.62 -36.98
C SER A 96 24.52 -21.74 -36.23
N GLY A 97 25.10 -22.23 -35.12
CA GLY A 97 26.03 -21.51 -34.27
C GLY A 97 25.37 -20.65 -33.18
N GLU A 98 24.04 -20.70 -33.05
CA GLU A 98 23.31 -19.98 -32.01
C GLU A 98 23.53 -20.63 -30.64
N GLN A 99 23.68 -19.79 -29.61
CA GLN A 99 23.87 -20.23 -28.23
C GLN A 99 22.53 -20.54 -27.56
N ILE A 100 22.45 -21.71 -26.94
CA ILE A 100 21.25 -22.19 -26.26
C ILE A 100 21.59 -22.46 -24.80
N HIS A 101 20.86 -21.83 -23.89
CA HIS A 101 20.99 -22.12 -22.47
C HIS A 101 20.28 -23.43 -22.15
N ILE A 102 21.00 -24.38 -21.57
CA ILE A 102 20.45 -25.67 -21.17
C ILE A 102 20.73 -25.96 -19.71
N SER A 103 19.82 -26.69 -19.07
CA SER A 103 20.13 -27.44 -17.85
C SER A 103 20.37 -28.90 -18.25
N VAL A 104 21.53 -29.44 -17.88
CA VAL A 104 21.89 -30.81 -18.21
C VAL A 104 22.02 -31.68 -16.97
N THR A 105 21.42 -32.86 -17.07
CA THR A 105 21.64 -33.99 -16.17
C THR A 105 22.41 -35.09 -16.90
N VAL A 106 23.52 -35.57 -16.32
CA VAL A 106 24.39 -36.59 -16.92
C VAL A 106 24.54 -37.77 -15.96
N SER A 107 24.17 -38.96 -16.42
CA SER A 107 24.21 -40.21 -15.64
C SER A 107 25.12 -41.25 -16.29
N PRO A 108 25.86 -42.06 -15.52
CA PRO A 108 26.62 -43.18 -16.06
C PRO A 108 25.70 -44.24 -16.68
N ILE A 109 26.14 -44.82 -17.80
CA ILE A 109 25.52 -46.00 -18.41
C ILE A 109 26.38 -47.21 -18.05
N PHE A 110 25.72 -48.26 -17.57
CA PHE A 110 26.37 -49.52 -17.17
C PHE A 110 26.07 -50.63 -18.17
N ASP A 111 27.03 -51.53 -18.38
CA ASP A 111 26.79 -52.81 -19.05
C ASP A 111 26.13 -53.84 -18.11
N SER A 112 25.84 -55.03 -18.63
CA SER A 112 25.24 -56.14 -17.86
C SER A 112 26.12 -56.65 -16.72
N ASN A 113 27.42 -56.33 -16.71
CA ASN A 113 28.37 -56.70 -15.68
C ASN A 113 28.56 -55.57 -14.64
N GLY A 114 27.82 -54.46 -14.75
CA GLY A 114 27.92 -53.32 -13.85
C GLY A 114 29.12 -52.40 -14.13
N LYS A 115 29.79 -52.53 -15.27
CA LYS A 115 30.89 -51.64 -15.67
C LYS A 115 30.34 -50.40 -16.38
N ILE A 116 30.89 -49.23 -16.07
CA ILE A 116 30.53 -47.98 -16.75
C ILE A 116 31.07 -48.02 -18.18
N ILE A 117 30.17 -47.89 -19.16
CA ILE A 117 30.49 -47.93 -20.60
C ILE A 117 30.25 -46.59 -21.32
N GLY A 118 29.55 -45.66 -20.67
CA GLY A 118 29.23 -44.38 -21.28
C GLY A 118 28.44 -43.46 -20.36
N ALA A 119 27.83 -42.44 -20.97
CA ALA A 119 27.05 -41.43 -20.30
C ALA A 119 25.72 -41.21 -21.04
N SER A 120 24.62 -41.10 -20.28
CA SER A 120 23.33 -40.61 -20.76
C SER A 120 23.16 -39.16 -20.32
N LYS A 121 22.79 -38.30 -21.24
CA LYS A 121 22.61 -36.87 -21.08
C LYS A 121 21.15 -36.52 -21.35
N ILE A 122 20.51 -35.86 -20.39
CA ILE A 122 19.20 -35.24 -20.55
C ILE A 122 19.42 -33.74 -20.50
N ALA A 123 19.08 -33.02 -21.56
CA ALA A 123 19.25 -31.59 -21.69
C ALA A 123 17.90 -30.91 -21.89
N ARG A 124 17.57 -29.99 -20.99
CA ARG A 124 16.38 -29.15 -21.06
C ARG A 124 16.77 -27.75 -21.49
N ASP A 125 16.08 -27.20 -22.47
CA ASP A 125 16.21 -25.79 -22.84
C ASP A 125 15.68 -24.90 -21.71
N ILE A 126 16.51 -23.97 -21.25
CA ILE A 126 16.17 -23.00 -20.20
C ILE A 126 16.32 -21.56 -20.71
N SER A 127 16.44 -21.35 -22.02
CA SER A 127 16.67 -20.03 -22.62
C SER A 127 15.56 -19.04 -22.28
N ILE A 128 14.29 -19.43 -22.43
CA ILE A 128 13.13 -18.60 -22.06
C ILE A 128 13.17 -18.27 -20.55
N ARG A 129 13.47 -19.26 -19.70
CA ARG A 129 13.56 -19.04 -18.25
C ARG A 129 14.65 -18.01 -17.92
N LYS A 130 15.83 -18.12 -18.52
CA LYS A 130 16.94 -17.17 -18.32
C LYS A 130 16.61 -15.77 -18.81
N GLN A 131 15.90 -15.64 -19.93
CA GLN A 131 15.43 -14.35 -20.43
C GLN A 131 14.44 -13.70 -19.46
N LEU A 132 13.44 -14.45 -18.97
CA LEU A 132 12.48 -13.96 -17.98
C LEU A 132 13.15 -13.59 -16.65
N GLU A 133 14.10 -14.40 -16.17
CA GLU A 133 14.88 -14.10 -14.95
C GLU A 133 15.62 -12.75 -15.10
N ALA A 134 16.27 -12.51 -16.23
CA ALA A 134 16.99 -11.26 -16.50
C ALA A 134 16.06 -10.05 -16.65
N GLU A 135 14.90 -10.23 -17.29
CA GLU A 135 13.89 -9.17 -17.42
C GLU A 135 13.29 -8.80 -16.06
N LEU A 136 12.94 -9.79 -15.24
CA LEU A 136 12.47 -9.57 -13.88
C LEU A 136 13.49 -8.84 -13.02
N GLU A 137 14.77 -9.21 -13.11
CA GLU A 137 15.84 -8.52 -12.38
C GLU A 137 15.96 -7.04 -12.80
N LYS A 138 15.84 -6.77 -14.10
CA LYS A 138 15.86 -5.40 -14.63
C LYS A 138 14.67 -4.57 -14.14
N ILE A 139 13.46 -5.12 -14.19
CA ILE A 139 12.24 -4.47 -13.70
C ILE A 139 12.35 -4.21 -12.19
N HIS A 140 12.83 -5.18 -11.42
CA HIS A 140 13.01 -5.03 -9.98
C HIS A 140 13.99 -3.89 -9.64
N LYS A 141 15.13 -3.79 -10.33
CA LYS A 141 16.09 -2.69 -10.16
C LYS A 141 15.47 -1.34 -10.50
N GLN A 142 14.68 -1.26 -11.57
CA GLN A 142 14.00 -0.02 -11.96
C GLN A 142 12.96 0.42 -10.91
N LEU A 143 12.12 -0.50 -10.45
CA LEU A 143 11.12 -0.24 -9.41
C LEU A 143 11.77 0.22 -8.09
N GLN A 144 12.88 -0.39 -7.68
CA GLN A 144 13.60 0.03 -6.49
C GLN A 144 14.09 1.49 -6.60
N LYS A 145 14.62 1.86 -7.77
CA LYS A 145 15.08 3.24 -8.03
C LYS A 145 13.94 4.24 -8.01
N GLU A 146 12.81 3.92 -8.65
CA GLU A 146 11.62 4.78 -8.64
C GLU A 146 11.04 4.96 -7.24
N LEU A 147 11.01 3.88 -6.45
CA LEU A 147 10.56 3.92 -5.07
C LEU A 147 11.48 4.80 -4.20
N GLU A 148 12.80 4.73 -4.38
CA GLU A 148 13.76 5.57 -3.67
C GLU A 148 13.56 7.05 -4.00
N VAL A 149 13.41 7.39 -5.29
CA VAL A 149 13.13 8.76 -5.74
C VAL A 149 11.81 9.27 -5.18
N SER A 150 10.75 8.44 -5.22
CA SER A 150 9.44 8.79 -4.67
C SER A 150 9.51 9.06 -3.17
N LYS A 151 10.21 8.21 -2.40
CA LYS A 151 10.42 8.41 -0.95
C LYS A 151 11.19 9.70 -0.66
N GLN A 152 12.21 10.02 -1.45
CA GLN A 152 12.97 11.25 -1.29
C GLN A 152 12.10 12.48 -1.57
N LEU A 153 11.33 12.45 -2.66
CA LEU A 153 10.42 13.55 -3.01
C LEU A 153 9.35 13.76 -1.93
N GLN A 154 8.82 12.67 -1.37
CA GLN A 154 7.87 12.76 -0.26
C GLN A 154 8.52 13.44 0.96
N ARG A 155 9.71 13.00 1.38
CA ARG A 155 10.43 13.64 2.51
C ARG A 155 10.69 15.13 2.27
N GLN A 156 11.10 15.50 1.06
CA GLN A 156 11.30 16.90 0.69
C GLN A 156 10.01 17.73 0.77
N LYS A 157 8.88 17.14 0.33
CA LYS A 157 7.56 17.75 0.47
C LYS A 157 7.24 17.99 1.96
N ASP A 158 7.53 17.01 2.81
CA ASP A 158 7.19 17.07 4.24
C ASP A 158 8.03 18.09 4.99
N ASP A 159 9.34 18.13 4.73
CA ASP A 159 10.27 19.11 5.28
C ASP A 159 9.88 20.53 4.86
N PHE A 160 9.50 20.71 3.59
CA PHE A 160 9.02 21.99 3.06
C PHE A 160 7.74 22.44 3.77
N ILE A 161 6.76 21.56 3.91
CA ILE A 161 5.49 21.85 4.60
C ILE A 161 5.74 22.18 6.08
N GLY A 162 6.62 21.44 6.74
CA GLY A 162 7.04 21.71 8.12
C GLY A 162 7.70 23.08 8.29
N MET A 163 8.62 23.44 7.38
CA MET A 163 9.29 24.74 7.37
C MET A 163 8.28 25.88 7.15
N VAL A 164 7.44 25.79 6.12
CA VAL A 164 6.44 26.82 5.80
C VAL A 164 5.47 27.03 6.96
N SER A 165 5.10 25.98 7.68
CA SER A 165 4.29 26.08 8.91
C SER A 165 4.89 27.02 9.93
N HIS A 166 6.15 26.77 10.29
CA HIS A 166 6.85 27.55 11.31
C HIS A 166 7.03 29.01 10.88
N GLU A 167 7.43 29.22 9.63
CA GLU A 167 7.65 30.55 9.05
C GLU A 167 6.37 31.37 8.93
N LEU A 168 5.20 30.74 8.77
CA LEU A 168 3.91 31.44 8.78
C LEU A 168 3.35 31.66 10.19
N LYS A 169 3.62 30.75 11.14
CA LYS A 169 3.12 30.85 12.52
C LYS A 169 3.77 32.01 13.29
N THR A 170 5.05 32.27 13.06
CA THR A 170 5.82 33.32 13.74
C THR A 170 5.27 34.74 13.48
N PRO A 171 5.10 35.20 12.23
CA PRO A 171 4.52 36.52 11.96
C PRO A 171 3.06 36.61 12.41
N LEU A 172 2.27 35.54 12.27
CA LEU A 172 0.89 35.52 12.76
C LEU A 172 0.78 35.67 14.28
N THR A 173 1.68 35.01 15.02
CA THR A 173 1.75 35.12 16.48
C THR A 173 2.05 36.56 16.89
N SER A 174 3.00 37.20 16.19
CA SER A 174 3.39 38.59 16.42
C SER A 174 2.23 39.56 16.11
N ILE A 175 1.56 39.39 14.97
CA ILE A 175 0.38 40.20 14.59
C ILE A 175 -0.75 40.00 15.60
N ASN A 176 -1.02 38.76 16.02
CA ASN A 176 -2.06 38.47 16.99
C ASN A 176 -1.78 39.13 18.35
N ALA A 177 -0.53 39.09 18.82
CA ALA A 177 -0.11 39.76 20.06
C ALA A 177 -0.27 41.28 19.96
N LEU A 178 0.13 41.90 18.85
CA LEU A 178 -0.06 43.34 18.62
C LEU A 178 -1.53 43.74 18.62
N ILE A 179 -2.39 42.96 17.96
CA ILE A 179 -3.84 43.21 17.95
C ILE A 179 -4.45 43.03 19.34
N GLN A 180 -4.00 42.04 20.13
CA GLN A 180 -4.47 41.86 21.51
C GLN A 180 -4.12 43.06 22.39
N VAL A 181 -2.88 43.57 22.30
CA VAL A 181 -2.45 44.77 23.04
C VAL A 181 -3.24 46.00 22.58
N ALA A 182 -3.42 46.17 21.27
CA ALA A 182 -4.19 47.28 20.71
C ALA A 182 -5.66 47.25 21.18
N ASN A 183 -6.32 46.08 21.12
CA ASN A 183 -7.68 45.90 21.62
C ASN A 183 -7.78 46.25 23.11
N LYS A 184 -6.82 45.80 23.94
CA LYS A 184 -6.82 46.11 25.38
C LYS A 184 -6.66 47.62 25.66
N LYS A 185 -5.83 48.32 24.88
CA LYS A 185 -5.67 49.78 25.01
C LYS A 185 -6.88 50.57 24.50
N LEU A 186 -7.61 50.02 23.51
CA LEU A 186 -8.76 50.67 22.89
C LEU A 186 -10.10 50.35 23.58
N GLN A 187 -10.13 49.51 24.62
CA GLN A 187 -11.37 49.18 25.36
C GLN A 187 -12.11 50.41 25.92
N ASN A 188 -11.40 51.51 26.18
CA ASN A 188 -11.97 52.78 26.66
C ASN A 188 -11.83 53.93 25.64
N SER A 189 -11.59 53.60 24.36
CA SER A 189 -11.44 54.60 23.30
C SER A 189 -12.77 55.26 22.97
N GLU A 190 -12.79 56.59 22.86
CA GLU A 190 -13.97 57.33 22.38
C GLU A 190 -14.25 57.13 20.88
N ASP A 191 -13.29 56.57 20.13
CA ASP A 191 -13.45 56.20 18.72
C ASP A 191 -13.97 54.76 18.58
N PRO A 192 -15.28 54.56 18.28
CA PRO A 192 -15.87 53.23 18.17
C PRO A 192 -15.42 52.49 16.92
N PHE A 193 -15.00 53.21 15.88
CA PHE A 193 -14.54 52.62 14.62
C PHE A 193 -13.21 51.90 14.83
N LEU A 194 -12.26 52.50 15.57
CA LEU A 194 -10.96 51.87 15.86
C LEU A 194 -11.10 50.59 16.69
N ALA A 195 -11.95 50.61 17.73
CA ALA A 195 -12.22 49.42 18.53
C ALA A 195 -12.85 48.29 17.69
N GLN A 196 -13.83 48.63 16.84
CA GLN A 196 -14.48 47.65 15.96
C GLN A 196 -13.52 47.11 14.88
N ALA A 197 -12.68 47.97 14.30
CA ALA A 197 -11.69 47.59 13.29
C ALA A 197 -10.64 46.62 13.85
N MET A 198 -10.14 46.87 15.06
CA MET A 198 -9.20 45.96 15.74
C MET A 198 -9.86 44.63 16.14
N GLY A 199 -11.13 44.65 16.56
CA GLY A 199 -11.94 43.44 16.75
C GLY A 199 -12.03 42.59 15.46
N LYS A 200 -12.32 43.22 14.31
CA LYS A 200 -12.36 42.55 13.00
C LYS A 200 -10.99 42.01 12.58
N ALA A 201 -9.91 42.77 12.80
CA ALA A 201 -8.55 42.32 12.51
C ALA A 201 -8.18 41.07 13.34
N ALA A 202 -8.55 41.04 14.62
CA ALA A 202 -8.32 39.89 15.50
C ALA A 202 -9.03 38.63 14.99
N VAL A 203 -10.28 38.77 14.54
CA VAL A 203 -11.04 37.66 13.93
C VAL A 203 -10.34 37.15 12.67
N GLN A 204 -9.82 38.04 11.83
CA GLN A 204 -9.18 37.64 10.58
C GLN A 204 -7.84 36.92 10.78
N VAL A 205 -7.05 37.35 11.75
CA VAL A 205 -5.79 36.67 12.11
C VAL A 205 -6.04 35.29 12.71
N ARG A 206 -7.07 35.14 13.57
CA ARG A 206 -7.50 33.82 14.06
C ARG A 206 -7.94 32.91 12.92
N LYS A 207 -8.69 33.43 11.94
CA LYS A 207 -9.08 32.68 10.73
C LYS A 207 -7.87 32.23 9.91
N MET A 208 -6.88 33.09 9.69
CA MET A 208 -5.64 32.72 8.99
C MET A 208 -4.86 31.63 9.75
N SER A 209 -4.76 31.75 11.06
CA SER A 209 -4.06 30.76 11.87
C SER A 209 -4.75 29.39 11.83
N ALA A 210 -6.09 29.37 11.91
CA ALA A 210 -6.86 28.14 11.79
C ALA A 210 -6.76 27.51 10.39
N MET A 211 -6.75 28.33 9.34
CA MET A 211 -6.57 27.89 7.95
C MET A 211 -5.22 27.23 7.74
N ILE A 212 -4.15 27.85 8.22
CA ILE A 212 -2.78 27.33 8.07
C ILE A 212 -2.64 26.02 8.84
N ASN A 213 -3.08 25.98 10.10
CA ASN A 213 -3.07 24.74 10.89
C ASN A 213 -3.87 23.62 10.20
N GLY A 214 -5.06 23.93 9.66
CA GLY A 214 -5.87 22.96 8.93
C GLY A 214 -5.20 22.45 7.64
N PHE A 215 -4.64 23.34 6.83
CA PHE A 215 -3.91 22.97 5.60
C PHE A 215 -2.70 22.08 5.92
N LEU A 216 -1.92 22.43 6.94
CA LEU A 216 -0.73 21.69 7.34
C LEU A 216 -1.08 20.32 7.92
N ASN A 217 -2.14 20.23 8.73
CA ASN A 217 -2.62 18.94 9.24
C ASN A 217 -2.98 18.02 8.07
N VAL A 218 -3.70 18.52 7.08
CA VAL A 218 -4.05 17.78 5.86
C VAL A 218 -2.83 17.41 5.01
N SER A 219 -1.85 18.29 4.92
CA SER A 219 -0.61 17.97 4.19
C SER A 219 0.23 16.90 4.90
N ARG A 220 0.16 16.83 6.23
CA ARG A 220 0.80 15.76 7.03
C ARG A 220 0.06 14.43 6.92
N LEU A 221 -1.25 14.42 6.65
CA LEU A 221 -2.03 13.20 6.40
C LEU A 221 -1.61 12.47 5.11
N GLU A 222 -1.06 13.18 4.11
CA GLU A 222 -0.63 12.56 2.84
C GLU A 222 0.62 11.68 2.96
N VAL A 223 1.21 11.56 4.16
CA VAL A 223 2.56 11.00 4.36
C VAL A 223 2.55 9.64 5.04
N GLY A 224 1.48 9.30 5.73
CA GLY A 224 1.42 8.10 6.54
C GLY A 224 0.30 8.24 7.55
N LYS A 225 -0.27 7.08 7.91
CA LYS A 225 -1.40 6.94 8.83
C LYS A 225 -1.30 7.89 10.02
N ILE A 226 -2.44 8.42 10.45
CA ILE A 226 -2.54 9.20 11.68
C ILE A 226 -1.92 8.37 12.80
N ILE A 227 -0.82 8.86 13.38
CA ILE A 227 -0.21 8.22 14.54
C ILE A 227 -1.14 8.49 15.72
N LEU A 228 -1.69 7.42 16.29
CA LEU A 228 -2.61 7.46 17.43
C LEU A 228 -1.86 7.13 18.71
N GLU A 229 -1.98 8.01 19.71
CA GLU A 229 -1.52 7.79 21.07
C GLU A 229 -2.73 7.40 21.92
N LYS A 230 -3.09 6.11 21.91
CA LYS A 230 -4.29 5.62 22.57
C LYS A 230 -4.10 5.48 24.07
N SER A 231 -5.07 5.95 24.84
CA SER A 231 -5.18 5.74 26.29
C SER A 231 -6.64 5.49 26.68
N ALA A 232 -6.85 4.91 27.86
CA ALA A 232 -8.18 4.67 28.39
C ALA A 232 -8.69 5.93 29.11
N PHE A 233 -9.81 6.50 28.66
CA PHE A 233 -10.43 7.68 29.28
C PHE A 233 -11.97 7.60 29.24
N ASP A 234 -12.64 8.44 30.04
CA ASP A 234 -14.10 8.58 30.00
C ASP A 234 -14.49 9.59 28.92
N ILE A 235 -15.07 9.11 27.82
CA ILE A 235 -15.45 9.98 26.68
C ILE A 235 -16.51 10.99 27.07
N ARG A 236 -17.37 10.66 28.03
CA ARG A 236 -18.37 11.57 28.56
C ARG A 236 -17.72 12.75 29.25
N GLY A 237 -16.71 12.49 30.08
CA GLY A 237 -15.91 13.53 30.76
C GLY A 237 -15.28 14.47 29.75
N LEU A 238 -14.63 13.92 28.72
CA LEU A 238 -14.05 14.70 27.63
C LEU A 238 -15.09 15.59 26.91
N ILE A 239 -16.27 15.06 26.60
CA ILE A 239 -17.35 15.84 25.96
C ILE A 239 -17.80 16.98 26.87
N ALA A 240 -17.97 16.73 28.17
CA ALA A 240 -18.39 17.75 29.14
C ALA A 240 -17.36 18.90 29.22
N ASP A 241 -16.07 18.57 29.34
CA ASP A 241 -14.98 19.55 29.40
C ASP A 241 -14.93 20.42 28.14
N ILE A 242 -15.06 19.81 26.95
CA ILE A 242 -15.08 20.54 25.67
C ILE A 242 -16.31 21.45 25.57
N ILE A 243 -17.48 20.98 25.99
CA ILE A 243 -18.71 21.79 25.96
C ILE A 243 -18.55 23.01 26.88
N ASP A 244 -18.00 22.82 28.07
CA ASP A 244 -17.77 23.91 29.01
C ASP A 244 -16.73 24.91 28.49
N GLU A 245 -15.68 24.45 27.80
CA GLU A 245 -14.74 25.33 27.11
C GLU A 245 -15.43 26.14 25.99
N ILE A 246 -16.24 25.50 25.15
CA ILE A 246 -16.92 26.19 24.04
C ILE A 246 -17.94 27.20 24.56
N LYS A 247 -18.67 26.90 25.64
CA LYS A 247 -19.62 27.85 26.28
C LYS A 247 -18.97 29.17 26.70
N LEU A 248 -17.67 29.17 27.03
CA LEU A 248 -16.94 30.41 27.36
C LEU A 248 -16.81 31.36 26.17
N THR A 249 -16.94 30.85 24.93
CA THR A 249 -16.73 31.62 23.70
C THR A 249 -17.98 31.74 22.83
N ALA A 250 -18.87 30.74 22.85
CA ALA A 250 -20.11 30.71 22.09
C ALA A 250 -21.25 31.40 22.86
N THR A 251 -21.44 32.69 22.65
CA THR A 251 -22.49 33.48 23.32
C THR A 251 -23.85 33.44 22.61
N SER A 252 -23.94 32.80 21.44
CA SER A 252 -25.12 32.83 20.57
C SER A 252 -26.04 31.62 20.70
N HIS A 253 -25.54 30.50 21.26
CA HIS A 253 -26.28 29.25 21.35
C HIS A 253 -26.09 28.63 22.74
N GLU A 254 -27.14 28.00 23.24
CA GLU A 254 -27.10 27.10 24.38
C GLU A 254 -26.69 25.70 23.91
N ILE A 255 -25.58 25.19 24.46
CA ILE A 255 -25.09 23.85 24.15
C ILE A 255 -25.59 22.90 25.24
N ILE A 256 -26.53 22.04 24.85
CA ILE A 256 -27.23 21.10 25.73
C ILE A 256 -26.56 19.74 25.60
N PHE A 257 -25.95 19.25 26.68
CA PHE A 257 -25.43 17.90 26.75
C PHE A 257 -26.44 17.00 27.47
N ALA A 258 -27.11 16.09 26.76
CA ALA A 258 -28.21 15.32 27.35
C ALA A 258 -27.77 14.16 28.26
N GLY A 259 -26.47 13.98 28.48
CA GLY A 259 -25.97 12.98 29.41
C GLY A 259 -26.14 11.52 28.93
N GLY A 260 -26.11 10.55 29.88
CA GLY A 260 -25.72 9.13 29.70
C GLY A 260 -24.91 8.59 30.91
N GLU A 261 -24.56 7.29 30.95
CA GLU A 261 -23.65 6.74 31.98
C GLU A 261 -22.17 7.00 31.60
N PRO A 262 -21.21 7.01 32.56
CA PRO A 262 -19.78 7.11 32.24
C PRO A 262 -19.34 5.96 31.34
N CYS A 263 -18.62 6.28 30.26
CA CYS A 263 -18.29 5.33 29.19
C CYS A 263 -16.79 5.37 28.90
N LYS A 264 -16.10 4.26 29.13
CA LYS A 264 -14.65 4.17 28.92
C LYS A 264 -14.33 3.72 27.49
N VAL A 265 -13.44 4.45 26.84
CA VAL A 265 -12.93 4.10 25.51
C VAL A 265 -11.40 4.06 25.51
N VAL A 266 -10.82 3.26 24.62
CA VAL A 266 -9.37 3.25 24.35
C VAL A 266 -9.10 3.97 23.03
N ALA A 267 -8.78 5.26 23.13
CA ALA A 267 -8.62 6.14 21.97
C ALA A 267 -7.57 7.23 22.23
N ASP A 268 -7.25 8.00 21.20
CA ASP A 268 -6.41 9.20 21.31
C ASP A 268 -7.27 10.38 21.77
N GLU A 269 -7.19 10.69 23.06
CA GLU A 269 -8.05 11.69 23.72
C GLU A 269 -7.98 13.06 23.05
N GLU A 270 -6.78 13.53 22.68
CA GLU A 270 -6.58 14.83 22.03
C GLU A 270 -7.24 14.87 20.65
N LYS A 271 -7.05 13.81 19.83
CA LYS A 271 -7.63 13.75 18.48
C LYS A 271 -9.14 13.58 18.51
N ILE A 272 -9.67 12.75 19.42
CA ILE A 272 -11.12 12.62 19.61
C ILE A 272 -11.71 13.96 20.09
N GLY A 273 -11.03 14.65 21.00
CA GLY A 273 -11.41 15.99 21.44
C GLY A 273 -11.50 16.96 20.25
N SER A 274 -10.50 16.96 19.36
CA SER A 274 -10.53 17.76 18.14
C SER A 274 -11.71 17.43 17.21
N VAL A 275 -12.17 16.17 17.16
CA VAL A 275 -13.37 15.79 16.39
C VAL A 275 -14.61 16.43 17.01
N ILE A 276 -14.80 16.27 18.32
CA ILE A 276 -15.95 16.80 19.05
C ILE A 276 -16.00 18.33 18.91
N THR A 277 -14.89 19.02 19.18
CA THR A 277 -14.76 20.47 19.03
C THR A 277 -15.11 20.93 17.62
N ASN A 278 -14.68 20.20 16.57
CA ASN A 278 -14.99 20.55 15.18
C ASN A 278 -16.49 20.38 14.87
N LEU A 279 -17.12 19.29 15.33
CA LEU A 279 -18.55 19.04 15.11
C LEU A 279 -19.41 20.09 15.84
N VAL A 280 -19.13 20.38 17.11
CA VAL A 280 -19.88 21.38 17.89
C VAL A 280 -19.71 22.78 17.31
N ASN A 281 -18.49 23.17 16.93
CA ASN A 281 -18.28 24.47 16.29
C ASN A 281 -18.98 24.58 14.94
N ASN A 282 -19.06 23.50 14.15
CA ASN A 282 -19.84 23.49 12.92
C ASN A 282 -21.34 23.64 13.22
N ALA A 283 -21.88 22.93 14.21
CA ALA A 283 -23.27 23.06 14.63
C ALA A 283 -23.62 24.52 14.98
N VAL A 284 -22.83 25.19 15.82
CA VAL A 284 -23.01 26.62 16.17
C VAL A 284 -22.91 27.53 14.94
N LYS A 285 -21.97 27.24 14.05
CA LYS A 285 -21.67 28.06 12.86
C LYS A 285 -22.73 27.97 11.77
N TYR A 286 -23.33 26.80 11.58
CA TYR A 286 -24.33 26.54 10.54
C TYR A 286 -25.78 26.69 11.01
N SER A 287 -25.99 27.05 12.28
CA SER A 287 -27.32 27.27 12.86
C SER A 287 -27.58 28.70 13.38
N PRO A 288 -27.20 29.78 12.68
CA PRO A 288 -27.22 31.15 13.22
C PRO A 288 -28.58 31.70 13.67
N LYS A 289 -29.69 31.02 13.33
CA LYS A 289 -31.06 31.37 13.75
C LYS A 289 -31.62 30.46 14.85
N ALA A 290 -30.94 29.37 15.16
CA ALA A 290 -31.30 28.45 16.22
C ALA A 290 -30.74 28.96 17.55
N HIS A 291 -31.27 28.41 18.64
CA HIS A 291 -30.79 28.72 19.99
C HIS A 291 -30.05 27.55 20.61
N ASN A 292 -30.29 26.31 20.15
CA ASN A 292 -29.80 25.12 20.84
C ASN A 292 -28.94 24.26 19.90
N VAL A 293 -27.84 23.75 20.45
CA VAL A 293 -27.06 22.63 19.88
C VAL A 293 -27.13 21.49 20.89
N GLU A 294 -27.63 20.34 20.45
CA GLU A 294 -27.78 19.15 21.30
C GLU A 294 -26.60 18.20 21.07
N VAL A 295 -25.92 17.80 22.15
CA VAL A 295 -24.87 16.79 22.12
C VAL A 295 -25.33 15.58 22.94
N ASN A 296 -25.23 14.38 22.36
CA ASN A 296 -25.55 13.13 23.04
C ASN A 296 -24.40 12.14 22.96
N CYS A 297 -24.32 11.24 23.94
CA CYS A 297 -23.38 10.14 23.97
C CYS A 297 -24.09 8.90 24.52
N THR A 298 -24.23 7.87 23.70
CA THR A 298 -24.95 6.64 24.01
C THR A 298 -24.10 5.42 23.69
N GLU A 299 -24.23 4.37 24.50
CA GLU A 299 -23.66 3.06 24.18
C GLU A 299 -24.65 2.27 23.34
N GLU A 300 -24.22 1.78 22.18
CA GLU A 300 -25.01 0.98 21.27
C GLU A 300 -24.22 -0.26 20.82
N GLY A 301 -24.56 -1.41 21.42
CA GLY A 301 -23.88 -2.68 21.13
C GLY A 301 -22.43 -2.64 21.60
N SER A 302 -21.49 -2.79 20.67
CA SER A 302 -20.05 -2.76 20.92
C SER A 302 -19.40 -1.41 20.62
N ASN A 303 -20.19 -0.33 20.53
CA ASN A 303 -19.68 1.01 20.22
C ASN A 303 -20.31 2.05 21.14
N VAL A 304 -19.58 3.12 21.41
CA VAL A 304 -20.16 4.39 21.84
C VAL A 304 -20.47 5.23 20.61
N ILE A 305 -21.65 5.85 20.59
CA ILE A 305 -22.08 6.78 19.55
C ILE A 305 -22.20 8.16 20.16
N VAL A 306 -21.54 9.13 19.55
CA VAL A 306 -21.64 10.54 19.89
C VAL A 306 -22.38 11.24 18.76
N SER A 307 -23.40 12.03 19.10
CA SER A 307 -24.15 12.83 18.15
C SER A 307 -24.13 14.31 18.50
N VAL A 308 -24.05 15.15 17.47
CA VAL A 308 -24.14 16.61 17.57
C VAL A 308 -25.22 17.07 16.60
N LYS A 309 -26.30 17.59 17.14
CA LYS A 309 -27.49 18.02 16.42
C LYS A 309 -27.63 19.53 16.45
N ASP A 310 -27.83 20.10 15.27
CA ASP A 310 -28.15 21.50 15.04
C ASP A 310 -29.51 21.66 14.38
N GLN A 311 -30.11 22.85 14.54
CA GLN A 311 -31.36 23.25 13.89
C GLN A 311 -31.09 24.31 12.80
N GLY A 312 -29.97 24.16 12.11
CA GLY A 312 -29.46 25.13 11.17
C GLY A 312 -29.96 24.97 9.74
N ILE A 313 -29.14 25.43 8.79
CA ILE A 313 -29.49 25.48 7.37
C ILE A 313 -29.71 24.10 6.74
N GLY A 314 -29.21 23.03 7.37
CA GLY A 314 -29.22 21.67 6.83
C GLY A 314 -28.36 21.50 5.57
N ILE A 315 -28.27 20.26 5.10
CA ILE A 315 -27.47 19.82 3.96
C ILE A 315 -28.42 19.19 2.93
N PRO A 316 -28.36 19.60 1.64
CA PRO A 316 -29.09 18.95 0.57
C PRO A 316 -28.72 17.47 0.41
N ALA A 317 -29.68 16.62 0.02
CA ALA A 317 -29.47 15.19 -0.10
C ALA A 317 -28.34 14.79 -1.07
N GLU A 318 -28.11 15.60 -2.11
CA GLU A 318 -27.02 15.42 -3.07
C GLU A 318 -25.63 15.63 -2.45
N ASP A 319 -25.52 16.46 -1.41
CA ASP A 319 -24.25 16.82 -0.79
C ASP A 319 -23.91 15.95 0.43
N VAL A 320 -24.89 15.25 1.03
CA VAL A 320 -24.74 14.46 2.26
C VAL A 320 -23.60 13.45 2.17
N ASN A 321 -23.43 12.79 1.03
CA ASN A 321 -22.37 11.80 0.84
C ASN A 321 -20.98 12.40 0.64
N HIS A 322 -20.91 13.70 0.36
CA HIS A 322 -19.68 14.40 0.00
C HIS A 322 -19.17 15.33 1.09
N VAL A 323 -19.92 15.58 2.16
CA VAL A 323 -19.47 16.53 3.22
C VAL A 323 -18.21 16.09 3.97
N PHE A 324 -17.84 14.82 3.88
CA PHE A 324 -16.59 14.27 4.42
C PHE A 324 -15.47 14.20 3.38
N ASP A 325 -15.74 14.57 2.12
CA ASP A 325 -14.74 14.61 1.06
C ASP A 325 -13.80 15.79 1.25
N ARG A 326 -12.57 15.60 0.78
CA ARG A 326 -11.50 16.58 0.92
C ARG A 326 -11.82 17.84 0.11
N TYR A 327 -11.69 19.00 0.75
CA TYR A 327 -11.97 20.32 0.18
C TYR A 327 -13.43 20.55 -0.23
N TYR A 328 -14.33 19.64 0.14
CA TYR A 328 -15.72 19.73 -0.26
C TYR A 328 -16.50 20.71 0.61
N ARG A 329 -17.35 21.51 -0.03
CA ARG A 329 -18.23 22.48 0.61
C ARG A 329 -19.53 22.63 -0.16
N VAL A 330 -20.64 22.66 0.58
CA VAL A 330 -21.96 23.02 0.04
C VAL A 330 -21.98 24.50 -0.32
N GLU A 331 -21.97 24.82 -1.62
CA GLU A 331 -22.07 26.19 -2.11
C GLU A 331 -23.54 26.64 -2.24
N ASN A 332 -23.98 27.53 -1.34
CA ASN A 332 -25.32 28.11 -1.36
C ASN A 332 -25.28 29.59 -0.93
N THR A 333 -26.33 30.36 -1.23
CA THR A 333 -26.46 31.77 -0.82
C THR A 333 -26.32 31.96 0.68
N ASP A 334 -26.77 31.00 1.50
CA ASP A 334 -26.68 31.02 2.96
C ASP A 334 -25.30 30.60 3.50
N THR A 335 -24.48 29.89 2.71
CA THR A 335 -23.13 29.45 3.12
C THR A 335 -22.00 30.35 2.61
N LYS A 336 -22.27 31.30 1.71
CA LYS A 336 -21.28 32.24 1.13
C LYS A 336 -20.50 33.04 2.18
N ASN A 337 -21.16 33.43 3.28
CA ASN A 337 -20.54 34.22 4.36
C ASN A 337 -19.94 33.36 5.48
N ILE A 338 -20.10 32.03 5.41
CA ILE A 338 -19.63 31.09 6.42
C ILE A 338 -18.20 30.63 6.05
N SER A 339 -17.19 31.04 6.82
CA SER A 339 -15.77 30.78 6.52
C SER A 339 -15.35 29.33 6.81
N GLY A 340 -14.72 28.62 5.86
CA GLY A 340 -14.16 27.27 6.07
C GLY A 340 -13.53 26.67 4.80
N PHE A 341 -12.62 25.69 4.95
CA PHE A 341 -11.83 25.11 3.83
C PHE A 341 -12.32 23.76 3.32
N GLY A 342 -13.39 23.19 3.88
CA GLY A 342 -13.81 21.82 3.55
C GLY A 342 -12.82 20.74 4.03
N ILE A 343 -12.05 21.07 5.08
CA ILE A 343 -10.99 20.20 5.61
C ILE A 343 -11.39 19.56 6.94
N GLY A 344 -12.12 20.30 7.80
CA GLY A 344 -12.39 19.87 9.17
C GLY A 344 -13.12 18.52 9.24
N LEU A 345 -14.22 18.36 8.49
CA LEU A 345 -14.98 17.12 8.46
C LEU A 345 -14.20 15.94 7.85
N TYR A 346 -13.39 16.19 6.82
CA TYR A 346 -12.48 15.17 6.26
C TYR A 346 -11.48 14.66 7.30
N LEU A 347 -10.80 15.57 8.02
CA LEU A 347 -9.87 15.19 9.09
C LEU A 347 -10.59 14.46 10.22
N SER A 348 -11.78 14.92 10.62
CA SER A 348 -12.60 14.22 11.61
C SER A 348 -12.92 12.80 11.16
N ALA A 349 -13.29 12.61 9.89
CA ALA A 349 -13.55 11.29 9.34
C ALA A 349 -12.31 10.38 9.34
N GLU A 350 -11.14 10.92 9.02
CA GLU A 350 -9.90 10.15 9.03
C GLU A 350 -9.48 9.74 10.45
N ILE A 351 -9.60 10.66 11.43
CA ILE A 351 -9.36 10.34 12.85
C ILE A 351 -10.26 9.21 13.29
N ILE A 352 -11.57 9.30 13.03
CA ILE A 352 -12.53 8.26 13.44
C ILE A 352 -12.26 6.93 12.74
N ARG A 353 -11.92 6.93 11.43
CA ARG A 353 -11.55 5.72 10.69
C ARG A 353 -10.32 5.02 11.26
N GLU A 354 -9.26 5.77 11.61
CA GLU A 354 -8.05 5.19 12.21
C GLU A 354 -8.30 4.65 13.63
N HIS A 355 -9.36 5.10 14.31
CA HIS A 355 -9.84 4.51 15.56
C HIS A 355 -10.72 3.26 15.36
N GLY A 356 -10.98 2.84 14.12
CA GLY A 356 -11.90 1.72 13.81
C GLY A 356 -13.38 2.09 13.93
N GLY A 357 -13.69 3.38 14.01
CA GLY A 357 -15.04 3.91 14.11
C GLY A 357 -15.65 4.29 12.77
N LYS A 358 -16.87 4.84 12.82
CA LYS A 358 -17.59 5.39 11.66
C LYS A 358 -18.03 6.82 11.95
N ILE A 359 -17.98 7.71 10.96
CA ILE A 359 -18.61 9.04 11.03
C ILE A 359 -19.67 9.15 9.93
N TRP A 360 -20.79 9.81 10.21
CA TRP A 360 -21.86 10.03 9.23
C TRP A 360 -22.70 11.26 9.60
N VAL A 361 -23.62 11.63 8.71
CA VAL A 361 -24.55 12.75 8.92
C VAL A 361 -25.94 12.39 8.45
N GLU A 362 -26.94 12.84 9.18
CA GLU A 362 -28.34 12.86 8.77
C GLU A 362 -28.79 14.32 8.72
N SER A 363 -29.29 14.77 7.58
CA SER A 363 -29.62 16.19 7.41
C SER A 363 -30.74 16.40 6.41
N VAL A 364 -31.56 17.40 6.68
CA VAL A 364 -32.62 17.86 5.78
C VAL A 364 -32.46 19.37 5.63
N LYS A 365 -32.34 19.83 4.37
CA LYS A 365 -32.22 21.26 4.05
C LYS A 365 -33.35 22.06 4.72
N GLY A 366 -32.97 23.07 5.50
CA GLY A 366 -33.86 23.96 6.25
C GLY A 366 -34.37 23.43 7.59
N GLN A 367 -34.04 22.18 7.98
CA GLN A 367 -34.45 21.61 9.28
C GLN A 367 -33.27 21.36 10.24
N GLY A 368 -32.04 21.41 9.73
CA GLY A 368 -30.81 21.19 10.50
C GLY A 368 -30.10 19.90 10.13
N SER A 369 -29.05 19.57 10.88
CA SER A 369 -28.23 18.38 10.68
C SER A 369 -27.93 17.69 12.00
N THR A 370 -27.76 16.38 11.97
CA THR A 370 -27.19 15.60 13.06
C THR A 370 -25.96 14.87 12.54
N PHE A 371 -24.80 15.23 13.07
CA PHE A 371 -23.54 14.54 12.81
C PHE A 371 -23.33 13.49 13.88
N TYR A 372 -22.86 12.32 13.47
CA TYR A 372 -22.61 11.20 14.35
C TYR A 372 -21.20 10.68 14.13
N PHE A 373 -20.56 10.21 15.20
CA PHE A 373 -19.45 9.29 15.10
C PHE A 373 -19.57 8.15 16.10
N SER A 374 -18.99 7.00 15.77
CA SER A 374 -18.88 5.85 16.64
C SER A 374 -17.42 5.55 16.99
N LEU A 375 -17.17 5.04 18.19
CA LEU A 375 -15.90 4.44 18.59
C LEU A 375 -16.15 3.05 19.17
N PRO A 376 -15.32 2.05 18.85
CA PRO A 376 -15.42 0.73 19.46
C PRO A 376 -15.24 0.79 20.98
N LEU A 377 -16.12 0.09 21.69
CA LEU A 377 -15.93 -0.27 23.10
C LEU A 377 -15.05 -1.52 23.14
N GLU A 378 -14.10 -1.57 24.09
CA GLU A 378 -13.34 -2.80 24.36
C GLU A 378 -14.16 -3.83 25.14
#